data_AF-A0A418X822-F1
#
_entry.id   AF-A0A418X822-F1
#
_cell.length_a   1.000
_cell.length_b   1.000
_cell.length_c   1.000
_cell.angle_alpha   90.00
_cell.angle_beta   90.00
_cell.angle_gamma   90.00
#
_symmetry.space_group_name_H-M   'P 1'
#
loop_
_entity.id
_entity.type
_entity.pdbx_description
1 polymer ?
#
loop_
_entity_poly.entity_id
_entity_poly.type
_entity_poly.pdbx_seq_one_letter_code
_entity_poly.pdbx_strand_id
1 'polypeptide(L)'
;MIDDPHRRAFIASAIACLGAPLPALARIDPVCVNDPAISDMAKPLTIDTHTHFFNGRDLQVKEFLSQTTVGPDSELYPLVKGLGGMLQGLAWHLAPDAQSERRAMAQYADRLRHCTGASQLRGIADPAFEQGYALGRAELQRTASELKQTSDGAAVLAAKPGDDGLGAVIDALPASYDAFETESTKGTSVLGSNPSLLGYVQFVLHHFNHRHVNAIDYLTTYSRNSPRKVDLAVASMVDFDWWLAKGAATPTPLSEQTELMTEMSVLLGGRVHGFVAYCPFRELRTLDAQGVGDGMRMVKRAIEERGFIGVKLYPPMGFAAWGNTGKNVWAGKRSLHASAAAPDFGQRLDAAMASLFRYCVEKDVPIMAHTNHSNGPYPEFKALAGSEYWKLALDKFPGLRVSFGHFGDTDLEDRKGSRTLPFLKLMTKDAGTPGTNTFADSGY
;
A
#
# COMPACT_ATOMS: atom_id res chain seq x y z
N MET A 1 28.22 22.82 -49.73
CA MET A 1 28.82 24.00 -49.09
C MET A 1 27.73 25.01 -48.85
N ILE A 2 27.21 25.06 -47.62
CA ILE A 2 26.61 26.21 -46.91
C ILE A 2 26.53 25.67 -45.47
N ASP A 3 27.47 26.14 -44.65
CA ASP A 3 27.54 25.89 -43.22
C ASP A 3 26.49 26.76 -42.52
N ASP A 4 25.59 26.13 -41.76
CA ASP A 4 24.67 26.83 -40.85
C ASP A 4 25.23 26.76 -39.41
N PRO A 5 25.73 27.88 -38.86
CA PRO A 5 26.35 27.93 -37.53
C PRO A 5 25.34 27.79 -36.37
N HIS A 6 24.03 27.75 -36.62
CA HIS A 6 23.03 27.66 -35.55
C HIS A 6 22.71 26.22 -35.10
N ARG A 7 23.13 25.19 -35.84
CA ARG A 7 22.94 23.78 -35.43
C ARG A 7 23.92 23.27 -34.36
N ARG A 8 25.02 23.98 -34.10
CA ARG A 8 26.04 23.56 -33.12
C ARG A 8 25.74 24.02 -31.68
N ALA A 9 24.87 25.01 -31.49
CA ALA A 9 24.50 25.50 -30.16
C ALA A 9 23.44 24.63 -29.45
N PHE A 10 22.65 23.84 -30.19
CA PHE A 10 21.62 22.97 -29.59
C PHE A 10 22.16 21.61 -29.13
N ILE A 11 23.26 21.13 -29.73
CA ILE A 11 23.91 19.87 -29.33
C ILE A 11 24.83 20.06 -28.12
N ALA A 12 25.35 21.27 -27.89
CA ALA A 12 26.18 21.56 -26.72
C ALA A 12 25.39 21.64 -25.40
N SER A 13 24.12 22.03 -25.43
CA SER A 13 23.26 22.10 -24.24
C SER A 13 22.59 20.76 -23.86
N ALA A 14 22.55 19.79 -24.78
CA ALA A 14 22.03 18.45 -24.51
C ALA A 14 23.07 17.51 -23.89
N ILE A 15 24.37 17.81 -24.03
CA ILE A 15 25.46 16.98 -23.46
C ILE A 15 25.79 17.40 -22.02
N ALA A 16 25.49 18.64 -21.62
CA ALA A 16 25.74 19.12 -20.27
C ALA A 16 24.73 18.63 -19.20
N CYS A 17 23.58 18.07 -19.61
CA CYS A 17 22.59 17.49 -18.69
C CYS A 17 22.61 15.95 -18.64
N LEU A 18 23.46 15.29 -19.44
CA LEU A 18 23.67 13.83 -19.40
C LEU A 18 24.87 13.41 -18.53
N GLY A 19 25.55 14.39 -17.91
CA GLY A 19 26.73 14.20 -17.07
C GLY A 19 26.54 14.58 -15.60
N ALA A 20 25.34 14.98 -15.18
CA ALA A 20 25.05 14.93 -13.75
C ALA A 20 25.04 13.45 -13.38
N PRO A 21 25.95 12.96 -12.52
CA PRO A 21 25.79 11.62 -12.00
C PRO A 21 24.39 11.59 -11.40
N LEU A 22 23.52 10.71 -11.92
CA LEU A 22 22.49 10.13 -11.07
C LEU A 22 23.21 9.86 -9.75
N PRO A 23 22.76 10.40 -8.60
CA PRO A 23 23.42 10.10 -7.34
C PRO A 23 23.55 8.59 -7.34
N ALA A 24 24.79 8.11 -7.46
CA ALA A 24 25.05 6.70 -7.63
C ALA A 24 24.32 6.11 -6.44
N LEU A 25 23.24 5.36 -6.69
CA LEU A 25 22.54 4.64 -5.64
C LEU A 25 23.67 3.84 -5.00
N ALA A 26 24.10 4.29 -3.82
CA ALA A 26 25.27 3.75 -3.16
C ALA A 26 25.01 2.27 -3.12
N ARG A 27 25.82 1.48 -3.84
CA ARG A 27 25.51 0.10 -4.19
C ARG A 27 25.10 -0.63 -2.91
N ILE A 28 23.79 -0.81 -2.73
CA ILE A 28 23.22 -1.45 -1.56
C ILE A 28 23.48 -2.93 -1.83
N ASP A 29 24.39 -3.54 -1.06
CA ASP A 29 24.61 -4.97 -1.19
C ASP A 29 23.54 -5.71 -0.38
N PRO A 30 22.95 -6.80 -0.91
CA PRO A 30 21.92 -7.58 -0.23
C PRO A 30 22.49 -8.38 0.97
N VAL A 31 21.73 -8.54 2.05
CA VAL A 31 22.27 -9.05 3.33
C VAL A 31 21.38 -10.07 4.08
N CYS A 32 22.05 -10.90 4.91
CA CYS A 32 21.56 -11.87 5.92
C CYS A 32 20.69 -12.94 5.26
N VAL A 33 21.07 -13.36 4.04
CA VAL A 33 20.32 -14.33 3.22
C VAL A 33 20.00 -15.60 4.02
N ASN A 34 20.86 -15.96 4.97
CA ASN A 34 20.79 -17.18 5.77
C ASN A 34 20.34 -16.97 7.23
N ASP A 35 19.71 -15.86 7.61
CA ASP A 35 19.19 -15.74 8.99
C ASP A 35 18.07 -16.78 9.22
N PRO A 36 18.30 -17.84 10.03
CA PRO A 36 17.34 -18.92 10.23
C PRO A 36 16.09 -18.47 11.00
N ALA A 37 16.10 -17.27 11.60
CA ALA A 37 14.94 -16.70 12.25
C ALA A 37 13.85 -16.29 11.24
N ILE A 38 14.24 -15.94 10.01
CA ILE A 38 13.34 -15.41 8.97
C ILE A 38 13.29 -16.27 7.70
N SER A 39 14.10 -17.33 7.59
CA SER A 39 14.08 -18.21 6.43
C SER A 39 14.65 -19.57 6.74
N ASP A 40 14.12 -20.61 6.10
CA ASP A 40 14.65 -21.96 6.21
C ASP A 40 14.72 -22.58 4.81
N MET A 41 15.92 -22.58 4.22
CA MET A 41 16.17 -23.12 2.88
C MET A 41 15.88 -24.63 2.76
N ALA A 42 15.74 -25.34 3.88
CA ALA A 42 15.33 -26.75 3.88
C ALA A 42 13.80 -26.93 3.83
N LYS A 43 13.02 -25.84 3.82
CA LYS A 43 11.55 -25.86 3.77
C LYS A 43 11.05 -25.34 2.42
N PRO A 44 9.81 -25.70 2.04
CA PRO A 44 9.17 -25.09 0.87
C PRO A 44 9.05 -23.58 1.02
N LEU A 45 9.28 -22.87 -0.09
CA LEU A 45 9.12 -21.43 -0.19
C LEU A 45 7.73 -20.99 0.30
N THR A 46 7.70 -20.06 1.24
CA THR A 46 6.45 -19.44 1.71
C THR A 46 6.43 -17.98 1.30
N ILE A 47 5.39 -17.61 0.55
CA ILE A 47 5.21 -16.26 0.00
C ILE A 47 3.95 -15.67 0.62
N ASP A 48 4.07 -14.52 1.28
CA ASP A 48 2.92 -13.65 1.50
C ASP A 48 2.81 -12.71 0.30
N THR A 49 1.77 -12.89 -0.50
CA THR A 49 1.56 -12.12 -1.73
C THR A 49 0.83 -10.79 -1.51
N HIS A 50 0.41 -10.49 -0.27
CA HIS A 50 -0.48 -9.38 0.02
C HIS A 50 -0.12 -8.65 1.33
N THR A 51 1.08 -8.07 1.35
CA THR A 51 1.51 -7.20 2.45
C THR A 51 1.38 -5.73 2.08
N HIS A 52 1.50 -4.84 3.06
CA HIS A 52 1.54 -3.39 2.84
C HIS A 52 2.64 -2.78 3.72
N PHE A 53 3.54 -2.00 3.12
CA PHE A 53 4.58 -1.27 3.84
C PHE A 53 4.50 0.21 3.48
N PHE A 54 3.92 1.00 4.38
CA PHE A 54 3.79 2.46 4.24
C PHE A 54 4.01 3.14 5.59
N ASN A 55 4.16 4.46 5.57
CA ASN A 55 4.23 5.30 6.76
C ASN A 55 3.29 6.52 6.67
N GLY A 56 3.36 7.40 7.67
CA GLY A 56 2.50 8.59 7.78
C GLY A 56 2.46 9.51 6.56
N ARG A 57 3.52 9.52 5.76
CA ARG A 57 3.69 10.41 4.59
C ARG A 57 3.20 9.83 3.28
N ASP A 58 2.72 8.59 3.27
CA ASP A 58 2.24 7.90 2.06
C ASP A 58 0.76 8.09 1.80
N LEU A 59 0.01 8.44 2.83
CA LEU A 59 -1.45 8.43 2.81
C LEU A 59 -2.02 9.82 3.08
N GLN A 60 -3.15 10.07 2.44
CA GLN A 60 -4.06 11.14 2.79
C GLN A 60 -4.81 10.73 4.06
N VAL A 61 -4.12 10.68 5.21
CA VAL A 61 -4.59 10.02 6.45
C VAL A 61 -6.02 10.42 6.82
N LYS A 62 -6.35 11.71 6.72
CA LYS A 62 -7.70 12.20 6.98
C LYS A 62 -8.73 11.54 6.06
N GLU A 63 -8.50 11.62 4.76
CA GLU A 63 -9.46 11.16 3.75
C GLU A 63 -9.53 9.64 3.71
N PHE A 64 -8.40 8.95 3.90
CA PHE A 64 -8.35 7.50 4.06
C PHE A 64 -9.20 7.06 5.26
N LEU A 65 -8.87 7.53 6.47
CA LEU A 65 -9.62 7.10 7.65
C LEU A 65 -11.11 7.46 7.55
N SER A 66 -11.44 8.68 7.13
CA SER A 66 -12.84 9.17 7.14
C SER A 66 -13.71 8.64 6.01
N GLN A 67 -13.11 8.20 4.89
CA GLN A 67 -13.87 7.71 3.75
C GLN A 67 -13.82 6.18 3.62
N THR A 68 -12.71 5.54 4.00
CA THR A 68 -12.50 4.10 3.72
C THR A 68 -12.64 3.22 4.95
N THR A 69 -11.90 3.56 6.02
CA THR A 69 -11.64 2.64 7.14
C THR A 69 -12.67 2.80 8.25
N VAL A 70 -13.03 4.03 8.58
CA VAL A 70 -13.96 4.33 9.68
C VAL A 70 -15.29 4.76 9.08
N GLY A 71 -16.23 3.83 9.04
CA GLY A 71 -17.59 4.09 8.53
C GLY A 71 -18.37 5.07 9.43
N PRO A 72 -19.41 5.75 8.92
CA PRO A 72 -20.24 6.68 9.69
C PRO A 72 -20.83 6.09 10.99
N ASP A 73 -21.05 4.78 11.00
CA ASP A 73 -21.62 4.04 12.12
C ASP A 73 -20.55 3.60 13.15
N SER A 74 -19.26 3.81 12.85
CA SER A 74 -18.16 3.48 13.76
C SER A 74 -18.07 4.47 14.90
N GLU A 75 -17.72 3.96 16.08
CA GLU A 75 -17.48 4.76 17.27
C GLU A 75 -16.33 5.77 17.11
N LEU A 76 -15.39 5.47 16.20
CA LEU A 76 -14.25 6.33 15.88
C LEU A 76 -14.58 7.39 14.82
N TYR A 77 -15.78 7.36 14.24
CA TYR A 77 -16.13 8.29 13.18
C TYR A 77 -16.10 9.77 13.63
N PRO A 78 -16.61 10.15 14.81
CA PRO A 78 -16.48 11.51 15.31
C PRO A 78 -15.01 11.93 15.49
N LEU A 79 -14.15 11.04 16.00
CA LEU A 79 -12.70 11.27 16.14
C LEU A 79 -12.08 11.57 14.77
N VAL A 80 -12.26 10.67 13.82
CA VAL A 80 -11.64 10.76 12.49
C VAL A 80 -12.18 11.96 11.71
N LYS A 81 -13.47 12.26 11.81
CA LYS A 81 -14.11 13.40 11.15
C LYS A 81 -13.65 14.73 11.74
N GLY A 82 -13.56 14.82 13.07
CA GLY A 82 -13.15 16.04 13.78
C GLY A 82 -11.65 16.29 13.73
N LEU A 83 -10.85 15.22 13.82
CA LEU A 83 -9.41 15.31 14.07
C LEU A 83 -8.55 14.76 12.94
N GLY A 84 -9.14 14.20 11.88
CA GLY A 84 -8.37 13.63 10.78
C GLY A 84 -7.38 14.62 10.17
N GLY A 85 -7.70 15.92 10.15
CA GLY A 85 -6.78 16.97 9.71
C GLY A 85 -5.55 17.12 10.61
N MET A 86 -5.73 17.02 11.93
CA MET A 86 -4.64 17.04 12.89
C MET A 86 -3.81 15.76 12.80
N LEU A 87 -4.46 14.57 12.79
CA LEU A 87 -3.76 13.29 12.61
C LEU A 87 -2.95 13.26 11.32
N GLN A 88 -3.50 13.78 10.23
CA GLN A 88 -2.76 13.96 8.97
C GLN A 88 -1.59 14.92 9.13
N GLY A 89 -1.78 16.07 9.79
CA GLY A 89 -0.69 17.01 10.08
C GLY A 89 0.44 16.34 10.83
N LEU A 90 0.15 15.62 11.91
CA LEU A 90 1.14 14.91 12.71
C LEU A 90 1.85 13.83 11.90
N ALA A 91 1.09 12.98 11.21
CA ALA A 91 1.64 11.93 10.36
C ALA A 91 2.55 12.52 9.27
N TRP A 92 2.17 13.62 8.65
CA TRP A 92 2.94 14.24 7.57
C TRP A 92 4.24 14.92 8.04
N HIS A 93 4.24 15.49 9.26
CA HIS A 93 5.39 16.23 9.77
C HIS A 93 6.37 15.36 10.57
N LEU A 94 5.86 14.32 11.24
CA LEU A 94 6.65 13.55 12.21
C LEU A 94 7.03 12.17 11.70
N ALA A 95 6.28 11.61 10.74
CA ALA A 95 6.72 10.38 10.11
C ALA A 95 7.98 10.63 9.26
N PRO A 96 8.88 9.64 9.14
CA PRO A 96 10.09 9.80 8.36
C PRO A 96 9.83 10.14 6.88
N ASP A 97 10.59 11.08 6.31
CA ASP A 97 10.60 11.29 4.87
C ASP A 97 11.44 10.24 4.13
N ALA A 98 11.28 10.24 2.81
CA ALA A 98 12.12 9.47 1.91
C ALA A 98 13.61 9.74 2.12
N GLN A 99 14.03 10.98 2.34
CA GLN A 99 15.46 11.30 2.45
C GLN A 99 16.07 10.72 3.73
N SER A 100 15.37 10.82 4.87
CA SER A 100 15.76 10.21 6.13
C SER A 100 15.77 8.69 6.01
N GLU A 101 14.79 8.11 5.32
CA GLU A 101 14.75 6.68 5.07
C GLU A 101 15.95 6.22 4.23
N ARG A 102 16.31 6.92 3.15
CA ARG A 102 17.52 6.58 2.36
C ARG A 102 18.80 6.64 3.19
N ARG A 103 18.93 7.65 4.06
CA ARG A 103 20.08 7.75 4.99
C ARG A 103 20.11 6.58 5.96
N ALA A 104 18.95 6.20 6.53
CA ALA A 104 18.84 5.05 7.41
C ALA A 104 19.16 3.74 6.67
N MET A 105 18.63 3.52 5.47
CA MET A 105 18.92 2.34 4.66
C MET A 105 20.42 2.22 4.32
N ALA A 106 21.10 3.34 4.03
CA ALA A 106 22.55 3.33 3.82
C ALA A 106 23.33 2.90 5.07
N GLN A 107 22.92 3.37 6.26
CA GLN A 107 23.50 2.95 7.53
C GLN A 107 23.21 1.47 7.82
N TYR A 108 22.00 1.02 7.51
CA TYR A 108 21.61 -0.38 7.69
C TYR A 108 22.42 -1.27 6.78
N ALA A 109 22.55 -0.95 5.48
CA ALA A 109 23.30 -1.73 4.50
C ALA A 109 24.74 -2.01 4.97
N ASP A 110 25.42 -1.04 5.58
CA ASP A 110 26.77 -1.21 6.11
C ASP A 110 26.83 -2.17 7.31
N ARG A 111 25.93 -2.00 8.28
CA ARG A 111 25.81 -2.93 9.43
C ARG A 111 25.45 -4.34 8.98
N LEU A 112 24.57 -4.39 8.00
CA LEU A 112 24.04 -5.60 7.41
C LEU A 112 25.14 -6.39 6.68
N ARG A 113 26.06 -5.77 5.93
CA ARG A 113 27.19 -6.48 5.27
C ARG A 113 28.01 -7.37 6.21
N HIS A 114 28.04 -7.04 7.50
CA HIS A 114 28.80 -7.74 8.52
C HIS A 114 27.95 -8.73 9.35
N CYS A 115 26.73 -9.01 8.91
CA CYS A 115 25.83 -9.97 9.53
C CYS A 115 26.33 -11.40 9.34
N THR A 116 26.55 -12.12 10.44
CA THR A 116 27.09 -13.49 10.48
C THR A 116 26.17 -14.50 11.18
N GLY A 117 25.03 -14.08 11.74
CA GLY A 117 24.24 -14.95 12.60
C GLY A 117 22.74 -14.66 12.64
N ALA A 118 22.01 -15.63 13.20
CA ALA A 118 20.58 -15.52 13.44
C ALA A 118 20.25 -14.34 14.36
N SER A 119 19.14 -13.65 14.13
CA SER A 119 18.60 -12.53 14.94
C SER A 119 19.31 -11.17 14.84
N GLN A 120 20.41 -11.06 14.08
CA GLN A 120 21.10 -9.77 13.92
C GLN A 120 20.26 -8.75 13.15
N LEU A 121 19.40 -9.17 12.22
CA LEU A 121 18.53 -8.26 11.48
C LEU A 121 17.57 -7.50 12.42
N ARG A 122 16.94 -8.21 13.36
CA ARG A 122 16.05 -7.60 14.36
C ARG A 122 16.84 -6.67 15.29
N GLY A 123 17.96 -7.15 15.85
CA GLY A 123 18.84 -6.34 16.70
C GLY A 123 19.38 -5.07 16.02
N ILE A 124 19.56 -5.09 14.70
CA ILE A 124 19.93 -3.90 13.92
C ILE A 124 18.79 -2.88 13.89
N ALA A 125 17.54 -3.36 13.81
CA ALA A 125 16.33 -2.57 13.70
C ALA A 125 15.75 -2.09 15.04
N ASP A 126 16.02 -2.77 16.14
CA ASP A 126 15.48 -2.46 17.48
C ASP A 126 15.61 -0.99 17.91
N PRO A 127 16.76 -0.30 17.72
CA PRO A 127 16.85 1.12 18.07
C PRO A 127 15.89 2.00 17.27
N ALA A 128 15.60 1.65 16.01
CA ALA A 128 14.65 2.39 15.19
C ALA A 128 13.20 2.11 15.58
N PHE A 129 12.88 0.86 15.98
CA PHE A 129 11.57 0.53 16.54
C PHE A 129 11.29 1.34 17.81
N GLU A 130 12.23 1.33 18.76
CA GLU A 130 12.10 2.08 20.00
C GLU A 130 11.99 3.58 19.75
N GLN A 131 12.78 4.13 18.82
CA GLN A 131 12.70 5.55 18.47
C GLN A 131 11.34 5.93 17.87
N GLY A 132 10.87 5.18 16.87
CA GLY A 132 9.59 5.48 16.22
C GLY A 132 8.40 5.29 17.16
N TYR A 133 8.43 4.24 17.99
CA TYR A 133 7.44 4.00 19.03
C TYR A 133 7.43 5.13 20.07
N ALA A 134 8.59 5.52 20.60
CA ALA A 134 8.68 6.58 21.61
C ALA A 134 8.16 7.92 21.07
N LEU A 135 8.49 8.26 19.81
CA LEU A 135 7.98 9.45 19.14
C LEU A 135 6.46 9.37 18.96
N GLY A 136 5.95 8.27 18.41
CA GLY A 136 4.52 8.07 18.18
C GLY A 136 3.72 8.09 19.48
N ARG A 137 4.22 7.45 20.55
CA ARG A 137 3.60 7.45 21.88
C ARG A 137 3.53 8.85 22.46
N ALA A 138 4.66 9.56 22.50
CA ALA A 138 4.73 10.92 23.05
C ALA A 138 3.76 11.85 22.33
N GLU A 139 3.67 11.71 21.00
CA GLU A 139 2.79 12.53 20.19
C GLU A 139 1.31 12.19 20.37
N LEU A 140 0.96 10.90 20.44
CA LEU A 140 -0.40 10.46 20.77
C LEU A 140 -0.83 10.98 22.15
N GLN A 141 0.05 10.90 23.16
CA GLN A 141 -0.22 11.38 24.52
C GLN A 141 -0.38 12.91 24.58
N ARG A 142 0.49 13.65 23.87
CA ARG A 142 0.39 15.12 23.74
C ARG A 142 -0.94 15.51 23.10
N THR A 143 -1.25 14.90 21.97
CA THR A 143 -2.49 15.12 21.22
C THR A 143 -3.72 14.78 22.07
N ALA A 144 -3.73 13.64 22.74
CA ALA A 144 -4.82 13.26 23.65
C ALA A 144 -5.00 14.28 24.78
N SER A 145 -3.90 14.79 25.34
CA SER A 145 -3.94 15.82 26.40
C SER A 145 -4.53 17.14 25.92
N GLU A 146 -4.20 17.58 24.71
CA GLU A 146 -4.77 18.78 24.08
C GLU A 146 -6.26 18.62 23.80
N LEU A 147 -6.66 17.45 23.31
CA LEU A 147 -8.05 17.14 22.99
C LEU A 147 -8.96 17.08 24.20
N LYS A 148 -8.46 16.58 25.34
CA LYS A 148 -9.17 16.60 26.63
C LYS A 148 -9.59 18.02 27.05
N GLN A 149 -8.95 19.07 26.52
CA GLN A 149 -9.31 20.47 26.81
C GLN A 149 -10.50 20.99 25.99
N THR A 150 -10.94 20.25 24.98
CA THR A 150 -12.10 20.62 24.13
C THR A 150 -13.30 19.75 24.50
N SER A 151 -14.52 20.30 24.44
CA SER A 151 -15.75 19.53 24.73
C SER A 151 -15.87 18.30 23.83
N ASP A 152 -15.60 18.50 22.54
CA ASP A 152 -15.75 17.46 21.52
C ASP A 152 -14.64 16.41 21.64
N GLY A 153 -13.40 16.83 21.88
CA GLY A 153 -12.27 15.92 22.09
C GLY A 153 -12.38 15.13 23.39
N ALA A 154 -12.84 15.74 24.48
CA ALA A 154 -13.08 15.05 25.74
C ALA A 154 -14.17 13.97 25.60
N ALA A 155 -15.26 14.27 24.88
CA ALA A 155 -16.32 13.30 24.62
C ALA A 155 -15.84 12.10 23.79
N VAL A 156 -14.91 12.34 22.86
CA VAL A 156 -14.33 11.31 22.01
C VAL A 156 -13.32 10.42 22.74
N LEU A 157 -12.55 10.99 23.68
CA LEU A 157 -11.53 10.25 24.44
C LEU A 157 -12.11 9.53 25.67
N ALA A 158 -13.32 9.89 26.10
CA ALA A 158 -13.98 9.32 27.26
C ALA A 158 -14.36 7.86 27.05
N ALA A 159 -14.39 7.12 28.16
CA ALA A 159 -14.90 5.76 28.21
C ALA A 159 -16.42 5.71 27.97
N LYS A 160 -16.86 4.69 27.23
CA LYS A 160 -18.27 4.29 27.19
C LYS A 160 -18.54 3.22 28.25
N PRO A 161 -19.81 3.00 28.65
CA PRO A 161 -20.14 1.94 29.59
C PRO A 161 -19.64 0.57 29.08
N GLY A 162 -18.65 -0.01 29.78
CA GLY A 162 -18.10 -1.33 29.49
C GLY A 162 -16.77 -1.37 28.71
N ASP A 163 -16.12 -0.24 28.42
CA ASP A 163 -14.82 -0.20 27.71
C ASP A 163 -13.86 0.87 28.28
N ASP A 164 -12.56 0.63 28.14
CA ASP A 164 -11.50 1.59 28.46
C ASP A 164 -11.41 2.59 27.30
N GLY A 165 -11.96 3.80 27.47
CA GLY A 165 -11.98 4.81 26.40
C GLY A 165 -10.59 5.09 25.79
N LEU A 166 -10.57 5.61 24.55
CA LEU A 166 -9.32 5.83 23.79
C LEU A 166 -8.26 6.64 24.54
N GLY A 167 -8.69 7.62 25.35
CA GLY A 167 -7.77 8.38 26.19
C GLY A 167 -7.01 7.48 27.18
N ALA A 168 -7.70 6.54 27.84
CA ALA A 168 -7.09 5.61 28.78
C ALA A 168 -6.12 4.65 28.08
N VAL A 169 -6.48 4.14 26.90
CA VAL A 169 -5.58 3.28 26.10
C VAL A 169 -4.31 4.02 25.69
N ILE A 170 -4.41 5.28 25.25
CA ILE A 170 -3.24 6.11 24.91
C ILE A 170 -2.38 6.41 26.15
N ASP A 171 -3.01 6.74 27.28
CA ASP A 171 -2.31 7.05 28.53
C ASP A 171 -1.59 5.81 29.08
N ALA A 172 -2.15 4.61 28.87
CA ALA A 172 -1.62 3.33 29.33
C ALA A 172 -0.55 2.70 28.40
N LEU A 173 -0.21 3.35 27.28
CA LEU A 173 0.80 2.83 26.35
C LEU A 173 2.13 2.55 27.07
N PRO A 174 2.72 1.34 26.92
CA PRO A 174 3.96 0.98 27.59
C PRO A 174 5.14 1.92 27.34
N ALA A 175 6.14 1.84 28.22
CA ALA A 175 7.33 2.69 28.16
C ALA A 175 8.31 2.32 27.03
N SER A 176 8.26 1.09 26.52
CA SER A 176 9.12 0.58 25.44
C SER A 176 8.31 -0.19 24.40
N TYR A 177 8.86 -0.29 23.20
CA TYR A 177 8.26 -1.05 22.10
C TYR A 177 8.18 -2.55 22.43
N ASP A 178 9.21 -3.13 23.05
CA ASP A 178 9.19 -4.56 23.43
C ASP A 178 8.03 -4.91 24.39
N ALA A 179 7.74 -4.02 25.35
CA ALA A 179 6.61 -4.19 26.25
C ALA A 179 5.28 -4.09 25.49
N PHE A 180 5.18 -3.13 24.58
CA PHE A 180 4.02 -2.97 23.70
C PHE A 180 3.80 -4.19 22.79
N GLU A 181 4.84 -4.75 22.16
CA GLU A 181 4.77 -5.96 21.33
C GLU A 181 4.26 -7.16 22.12
N THR A 182 4.74 -7.32 23.36
CA THR A 182 4.33 -8.40 24.27
C THR A 182 2.84 -8.31 24.63
N GLU A 183 2.32 -7.09 24.76
CA GLU A 183 0.90 -6.85 25.04
C GLU A 183 0.02 -6.96 23.79
N SER A 184 0.49 -6.48 22.63
CA SER A 184 -0.29 -6.40 21.39
C SER A 184 -0.53 -7.74 20.71
N THR A 185 0.31 -8.75 20.96
CA THR A 185 0.16 -10.12 20.45
C THR A 185 -1.08 -10.86 20.98
N LYS A 186 -1.83 -10.26 21.91
CA LYS A 186 -3.10 -10.78 22.44
C LYS A 186 -4.34 -10.22 21.71
N GLY A 187 -4.44 -10.44 20.40
CA GLY A 187 -5.71 -10.31 19.65
C GLY A 187 -6.04 -8.94 19.04
N THR A 188 -5.09 -8.29 18.39
CA THR A 188 -5.30 -7.01 17.68
C THR A 188 -5.55 -7.19 16.18
N SER A 189 -6.54 -6.50 15.61
CA SER A 189 -6.79 -6.40 14.16
C SER A 189 -7.27 -4.99 13.80
N VAL A 190 -6.89 -4.48 12.63
CA VAL A 190 -7.22 -3.13 12.11
C VAL A 190 -7.91 -3.20 10.74
N LEU A 191 -7.71 -4.30 10.02
CA LEU A 191 -8.17 -4.49 8.64
C LEU A 191 -9.16 -5.67 8.51
N GLY A 192 -9.54 -6.29 9.63
CA GLY A 192 -10.63 -7.27 9.68
C GLY A 192 -11.99 -6.62 9.99
N SER A 193 -13.03 -7.44 9.96
CA SER A 193 -14.43 -7.09 10.24
C SER A 193 -14.68 -6.38 11.57
N ASN A 194 -13.85 -6.61 12.61
CA ASN A 194 -13.98 -5.99 13.93
C ASN A 194 -12.64 -5.36 14.40
N PRO A 195 -12.30 -4.15 13.93
CA PRO A 195 -11.04 -3.52 14.30
C PRO A 195 -11.05 -3.06 15.76
N SER A 196 -10.01 -3.40 16.52
CA SER A 196 -9.90 -3.00 17.93
C SER A 196 -9.26 -1.64 18.09
N LEU A 197 -9.57 -0.94 19.18
CA LEU A 197 -8.99 0.37 19.50
C LEU A 197 -7.46 0.31 19.59
N LEU A 198 -6.94 -0.73 20.27
CA LEU A 198 -5.51 -1.00 20.35
C LEU A 198 -4.91 -1.29 18.96
N GLY A 199 -5.66 -1.95 18.08
CA GLY A 199 -5.28 -2.10 16.68
C GLY A 199 -5.08 -0.75 15.99
N TYR A 200 -6.04 0.17 16.08
CA TYR A 200 -5.88 1.51 15.48
C TYR A 200 -4.68 2.27 16.05
N VAL A 201 -4.43 2.15 17.35
CA VAL A 201 -3.25 2.74 17.99
C VAL A 201 -1.97 2.10 17.43
N GLN A 202 -1.89 0.77 17.32
CA GLN A 202 -0.76 0.08 16.71
C GLN A 202 -0.54 0.52 15.25
N PHE A 203 -1.62 0.61 14.47
CA PHE A 203 -1.57 1.11 13.10
C PHE A 203 -0.95 2.50 13.06
N VAL A 204 -1.45 3.43 13.85
CA VAL A 204 -0.91 4.81 13.93
C VAL A 204 0.56 4.81 14.36
N LEU A 205 0.94 4.02 15.37
CA LEU A 205 2.33 3.95 15.84
C LEU A 205 3.29 3.46 14.75
N HIS A 206 2.91 2.48 13.93
CA HIS A 206 3.73 2.01 12.80
C HIS A 206 3.93 3.08 11.72
N HIS A 207 3.10 4.13 11.66
CA HIS A 207 3.30 5.24 10.71
C HIS A 207 4.49 6.14 11.06
N PHE A 208 5.04 6.03 12.27
CA PHE A 208 6.22 6.81 12.71
C PHE A 208 7.54 6.10 12.42
N ASN A 209 7.51 4.89 11.86
CA ASN A 209 8.70 4.14 11.46
C ASN A 209 9.05 4.39 9.98
N HIS A 210 10.30 4.05 9.64
CA HIS A 210 10.69 3.86 8.24
C HIS A 210 10.00 2.60 7.68
N ARG A 211 9.73 2.57 6.37
CA ARG A 211 9.07 1.43 5.72
C ARG A 211 9.92 0.17 5.78
N HIS A 212 11.24 0.27 5.60
CA HIS A 212 12.14 -0.89 5.75
C HIS A 212 12.16 -1.46 7.17
N VAL A 213 11.99 -0.61 8.18
CA VAL A 213 11.89 -1.03 9.59
C VAL A 213 10.59 -1.80 9.80
N ASN A 214 9.46 -1.29 9.30
CA ASN A 214 8.18 -2.02 9.32
C ASN A 214 8.24 -3.36 8.56
N ALA A 215 8.98 -3.43 7.45
CA ALA A 215 9.18 -4.68 6.70
C ALA A 215 10.00 -5.71 7.49
N ILE A 216 11.05 -5.27 8.21
CA ILE A 216 11.81 -6.14 9.12
C ILE A 216 10.91 -6.62 10.26
N ASP A 217 10.11 -5.74 10.86
CA ASP A 217 9.17 -6.13 11.91
C ASP A 217 8.26 -7.25 11.42
N TYR A 218 7.56 -7.01 10.31
CA TYR A 218 6.68 -7.99 9.69
C TYR A 218 7.38 -9.34 9.46
N LEU A 219 8.55 -9.34 8.79
CA LEU A 219 9.29 -10.58 8.50
C LEU A 219 9.69 -11.31 9.78
N THR A 220 10.15 -10.58 10.79
CA THR A 220 10.59 -11.18 12.07
C THR A 220 9.41 -11.69 12.89
N THR A 221 8.32 -10.93 12.98
CA THR A 221 7.14 -11.22 13.79
C THR A 221 6.37 -12.43 13.25
N TYR A 222 6.08 -12.47 11.95
CA TYR A 222 5.35 -13.60 11.35
C TYR A 222 6.21 -14.87 11.16
N SER A 223 7.53 -14.73 11.19
CA SER A 223 8.45 -15.87 11.15
C SER A 223 8.84 -16.37 12.54
N ARG A 224 8.65 -15.58 13.60
CA ARG A 224 9.00 -15.93 14.99
C ARG A 224 8.21 -17.16 15.41
N ASN A 225 8.90 -18.18 15.91
CA ASN A 225 8.32 -19.44 16.39
C ASN A 225 7.41 -20.18 15.39
N SER A 226 7.40 -19.79 14.12
CA SER A 226 6.62 -20.47 13.07
C SER A 226 7.45 -21.59 12.41
N PRO A 227 6.84 -22.76 12.12
CA PRO A 227 7.48 -23.81 11.32
C PRO A 227 7.62 -23.43 9.83
N ARG A 228 6.89 -22.40 9.37
CA ARG A 228 7.02 -21.79 8.04
C ARG A 228 7.43 -20.33 8.17
N LYS A 229 8.58 -19.98 7.62
CA LYS A 229 9.09 -18.61 7.63
C LYS A 229 8.55 -17.84 6.44
N VAL A 230 8.37 -16.53 6.52
CA VAL A 230 7.99 -15.74 5.34
C VAL A 230 9.25 -15.45 4.52
N ASP A 231 9.47 -16.22 3.46
CA ASP A 231 10.67 -16.09 2.62
C ASP A 231 10.57 -14.89 1.67
N LEU A 232 9.36 -14.58 1.21
CA LEU A 232 9.05 -13.45 0.34
C LEU A 232 7.76 -12.77 0.80
N ALA A 233 7.81 -11.47 1.03
CA ALA A 233 6.67 -10.61 1.21
C ALA A 233 6.49 -9.71 -0.04
N VAL A 234 5.28 -9.67 -0.60
CA VAL A 234 4.97 -8.85 -1.77
C VAL A 234 4.09 -7.67 -1.36
N ALA A 235 4.70 -6.49 -1.36
CA ALA A 235 4.06 -5.25 -0.97
C ALA A 235 3.07 -4.79 -2.06
N SER A 236 1.78 -4.84 -1.74
CA SER A 236 0.69 -4.35 -2.57
C SER A 236 0.55 -2.83 -2.49
N MET A 237 1.32 -2.07 -3.27
CA MET A 237 1.22 -0.61 -3.26
C MET A 237 -0.15 -0.13 -3.75
N VAL A 238 -0.69 0.95 -3.18
CA VAL A 238 -2.00 1.49 -3.57
C VAL A 238 -1.92 2.99 -3.83
N ASP A 239 -2.61 3.44 -4.89
CA ASP A 239 -2.71 4.84 -5.27
C ASP A 239 -4.09 5.40 -4.93
N PHE A 240 -4.13 6.20 -3.86
CA PHE A 240 -5.37 6.81 -3.36
C PHE A 240 -5.60 8.25 -3.82
N ASP A 241 -4.59 8.91 -4.39
CA ASP A 241 -4.57 10.37 -4.55
C ASP A 241 -5.78 10.90 -5.32
N TRP A 242 -6.14 10.25 -6.43
CA TRP A 242 -7.23 10.70 -7.30
C TRP A 242 -8.62 10.39 -6.77
N TRP A 243 -8.76 9.28 -6.04
CA TRP A 243 -10.05 8.82 -5.53
C TRP A 243 -10.43 9.47 -4.21
N LEU A 244 -9.45 9.79 -3.37
CA LEU A 244 -9.68 10.36 -2.04
C LEU A 244 -9.35 11.86 -1.98
N ALA A 245 -8.39 12.34 -2.77
CA ALA A 245 -7.85 13.70 -2.65
C ALA A 245 -7.70 14.45 -3.98
N LYS A 246 -8.47 14.07 -5.01
CA LYS A 246 -8.55 14.79 -6.31
C LYS A 246 -7.20 14.97 -7.02
N GLY A 247 -6.27 14.05 -6.77
CA GLY A 247 -4.94 14.06 -7.36
C GLY A 247 -3.92 14.86 -6.54
N ALA A 248 -4.28 15.37 -5.37
CA ALA A 248 -3.31 15.95 -4.46
C ALA A 248 -2.32 14.87 -4.00
N ALA A 249 -1.04 15.13 -4.21
CA ALA A 249 0.02 14.24 -3.77
C ALA A 249 0.13 14.25 -2.24
N THR A 250 0.58 13.13 -1.70
CA THR A 250 1.04 13.02 -0.31
C THR A 250 2.47 13.57 -0.19
N PRO A 251 2.97 13.83 1.04
CA PRO A 251 4.31 14.39 1.23
C PRO A 251 5.44 13.52 0.65
N THR A 252 5.25 12.21 0.58
CA THR A 252 6.10 11.31 -0.21
C THR A 252 5.32 10.90 -1.46
N PRO A 253 5.56 11.51 -2.63
CA PRO A 253 4.81 11.20 -3.84
C PRO A 253 4.94 9.73 -4.23
N LEU A 254 3.91 9.16 -4.86
CA LEU A 254 3.87 7.74 -5.22
C LEU A 254 5.08 7.26 -6.05
N SER A 255 5.63 8.13 -6.91
CA SER A 255 6.86 7.84 -7.66
C SER A 255 8.05 7.63 -6.74
N GLU A 256 8.19 8.45 -5.69
CA GLU A 256 9.25 8.30 -4.70
C GLU A 256 9.01 7.09 -3.78
N GLN A 257 7.75 6.78 -3.44
CA GLN A 257 7.40 5.54 -2.75
C GLN A 257 7.85 4.30 -3.56
N THR A 258 7.69 4.34 -4.89
CA THR A 258 8.11 3.26 -5.80
C THR A 258 9.62 3.09 -5.84
N GLU A 259 10.39 4.18 -5.84
CA GLU A 259 11.85 4.11 -5.74
C GLU A 259 12.30 3.57 -4.37
N LEU A 260 11.70 4.03 -3.27
CA LEU A 260 12.01 3.51 -1.93
C LEU A 260 11.75 2.01 -1.83
N MET A 261 10.64 1.51 -2.38
CA MET A 261 10.36 0.08 -2.43
C MET A 261 11.45 -0.70 -3.19
N THR A 262 11.99 -0.11 -4.27
CA THR A 262 13.14 -0.70 -4.99
C THR A 262 14.37 -0.79 -4.09
N GLU A 263 14.71 0.29 -3.40
CA GLU A 263 15.86 0.34 -2.49
C GLU A 263 15.68 -0.64 -1.33
N MET A 264 14.46 -0.77 -0.80
CA MET A 264 14.08 -1.76 0.22
C MET A 264 14.25 -3.19 -0.28
N SER A 265 13.81 -3.50 -1.50
CA SER A 265 13.99 -4.82 -2.11
C SER A 265 15.48 -5.20 -2.16
N VAL A 266 16.34 -4.25 -2.53
CA VAL A 266 17.79 -4.48 -2.57
C VAL A 266 18.36 -4.65 -1.16
N LEU A 267 18.02 -3.75 -0.22
CA LEU A 267 18.47 -3.78 1.16
C LEU A 267 18.16 -5.13 1.84
N LEU A 268 16.95 -5.65 1.60
CA LEU A 268 16.45 -6.89 2.21
C LEU A 268 16.74 -8.13 1.36
N GLY A 269 17.65 -8.04 0.38
CA GLY A 269 18.09 -9.18 -0.41
C GLY A 269 17.01 -9.88 -1.21
N GLY A 270 16.01 -9.14 -1.69
CA GLY A 270 14.88 -9.66 -2.47
C GLY A 270 13.80 -10.34 -1.63
N ARG A 271 13.88 -10.30 -0.30
CA ARG A 271 12.80 -10.83 0.59
C ARG A 271 11.53 -9.98 0.55
N VAL A 272 11.63 -8.76 0.05
CA VAL A 272 10.50 -7.87 -0.20
C VAL A 272 10.52 -7.48 -1.66
N HIS A 273 9.40 -7.64 -2.35
CA HIS A 273 9.19 -7.09 -3.69
C HIS A 273 7.89 -6.30 -3.73
N GLY A 274 7.78 -5.37 -4.68
CA GLY A 274 6.56 -4.58 -4.87
C GLY A 274 5.66 -5.16 -5.96
N PHE A 275 4.34 -5.05 -5.73
CA PHE A 275 3.37 -4.83 -6.78
C PHE A 275 3.13 -3.33 -6.94
N VAL A 276 3.37 -2.80 -8.13
CA VAL A 276 3.28 -1.36 -8.40
C VAL A 276 1.81 -0.97 -8.46
N ALA A 277 1.46 0.15 -7.83
CA ALA A 277 0.09 0.64 -7.86
C ALA A 277 -0.29 1.09 -9.28
N TYR A 278 -1.49 0.75 -9.74
CA TYR A 278 -2.08 1.37 -10.91
C TYR A 278 -3.46 1.95 -10.60
N CYS A 279 -3.63 3.22 -10.96
CA CYS A 279 -4.89 3.93 -10.85
C CYS A 279 -5.33 4.42 -12.24
N PRO A 280 -6.43 3.90 -12.82
CA PRO A 280 -6.89 4.35 -14.13
C PRO A 280 -7.34 5.82 -14.09
N PHE A 281 -7.73 6.35 -12.93
CA PHE A 281 -8.04 7.77 -12.82
C PHE A 281 -6.78 8.63 -12.92
N ARG A 282 -5.66 8.24 -12.28
CA ARG A 282 -4.36 8.92 -12.48
C ARG A 282 -3.97 8.91 -13.94
N GLU A 283 -4.04 7.74 -14.58
CA GLU A 283 -3.67 7.57 -15.99
C GLU A 283 -4.38 8.60 -16.87
N LEU A 284 -5.71 8.68 -16.76
CA LEU A 284 -6.52 9.60 -17.56
C LEU A 284 -6.24 11.09 -17.31
N ARG A 285 -5.76 11.44 -16.11
CA ARG A 285 -5.53 12.83 -15.71
C ARG A 285 -4.12 13.33 -16.01
N THR A 286 -3.23 12.42 -16.39
CA THR A 286 -1.80 12.69 -16.59
C THR A 286 -1.34 12.30 -17.99
N LEU A 287 -2.29 12.08 -18.92
CA LEU A 287 -2.00 11.79 -20.32
C LEU A 287 -1.15 12.90 -20.95
N ASP A 288 -0.05 12.50 -21.57
CA ASP A 288 0.79 13.35 -22.39
C ASP A 288 0.29 13.44 -23.85
N ALA A 289 1.07 14.09 -24.72
CA ALA A 289 0.75 14.21 -26.14
C ALA A 289 0.78 12.86 -26.89
N GLN A 290 1.41 11.84 -26.31
CA GLN A 290 1.48 10.48 -26.83
C GLN A 290 0.32 9.61 -26.31
N GLY A 291 -0.55 10.16 -25.47
CA GLY A 291 -1.69 9.44 -24.90
C GLY A 291 -1.29 8.43 -23.84
N VAL A 292 -0.14 8.61 -23.18
CA VAL A 292 0.31 7.80 -22.05
C VAL A 292 0.29 8.65 -20.79
N GLY A 293 -0.27 8.12 -19.70
CA GLY A 293 -0.32 8.76 -18.40
C GLY A 293 0.81 8.32 -17.48
N ASP A 294 0.90 8.99 -16.33
CA ASP A 294 1.90 8.68 -15.30
C ASP A 294 1.69 7.29 -14.71
N GLY A 295 0.45 6.79 -14.66
CA GLY A 295 0.14 5.45 -14.16
C GLY A 295 0.84 4.37 -14.98
N MET A 296 0.67 4.41 -16.30
CA MET A 296 1.33 3.46 -17.21
C MET A 296 2.85 3.65 -17.25
N ARG A 297 3.35 4.89 -17.21
CA ARG A 297 4.81 5.15 -17.12
C ARG A 297 5.41 4.52 -15.87
N MET A 298 4.76 4.70 -14.72
CA MET A 298 5.20 4.13 -13.45
C MET A 298 5.18 2.60 -13.49
N VAL A 299 4.11 1.99 -14.02
CA VAL A 299 4.02 0.53 -14.17
C VAL A 299 5.19 0.00 -15.01
N LYS A 300 5.40 0.56 -16.21
CA LYS A 300 6.47 0.10 -17.11
C LYS A 300 7.83 0.21 -16.46
N ARG A 301 8.13 1.37 -15.87
CA ARG A 301 9.41 1.61 -15.19
C ARG A 301 9.61 0.68 -14.00
N ALA A 302 8.59 0.48 -13.18
CA ALA A 302 8.67 -0.40 -12.02
C ALA A 302 8.99 -1.85 -12.41
N ILE A 303 8.31 -2.36 -13.43
CA ILE A 303 8.47 -3.74 -13.91
C ILE A 303 9.77 -3.93 -14.70
N GLU A 304 10.05 -3.04 -15.66
CA GLU A 304 11.14 -3.23 -16.62
C GLU A 304 12.50 -2.79 -16.07
N GLU A 305 12.53 -1.84 -15.14
CA GLU A 305 13.78 -1.21 -14.67
C GLU A 305 14.03 -1.35 -13.15
N ARG A 306 12.99 -1.69 -12.37
CA ARG A 306 13.06 -1.65 -10.89
C ARG A 306 12.77 -2.98 -10.20
N GLY A 307 12.51 -4.05 -10.95
CA GLY A 307 12.36 -5.40 -10.38
C GLY A 307 11.06 -5.61 -9.59
N PHE A 308 10.03 -4.80 -9.85
CA PHE A 308 8.68 -5.12 -9.39
C PHE A 308 8.17 -6.36 -10.11
N ILE A 309 7.34 -7.14 -9.43
CA ILE A 309 6.94 -8.48 -9.90
C ILE A 309 5.48 -8.54 -10.37
N GLY A 310 4.79 -7.40 -10.45
CA GLY A 310 3.39 -7.32 -10.86
C GLY A 310 2.75 -5.98 -10.55
N VAL A 311 1.44 -5.89 -10.79
CA VAL A 311 0.64 -4.67 -10.63
C VAL A 311 -0.44 -4.87 -9.58
N LYS A 312 -0.63 -3.90 -8.69
CA LYS A 312 -1.72 -3.87 -7.72
C LYS A 312 -2.86 -3.01 -8.26
N LEU A 313 -4.07 -3.58 -8.26
CA LEU A 313 -5.33 -2.88 -8.51
C LEU A 313 -6.19 -2.83 -7.27
N TYR A 314 -6.87 -1.70 -7.07
CA TYR A 314 -7.78 -1.48 -5.96
C TYR A 314 -9.18 -1.01 -6.44
N PRO A 315 -9.96 -1.90 -7.09
CA PRO A 315 -11.30 -1.60 -7.59
C PRO A 315 -12.25 -0.90 -6.59
N PRO A 316 -12.26 -1.23 -5.27
CA PRO A 316 -13.15 -0.54 -4.32
C PRO A 316 -12.96 0.98 -4.25
N MET A 317 -11.89 1.52 -4.82
CA MET A 317 -11.69 2.97 -4.94
C MET A 317 -12.60 3.65 -5.96
N GLY A 318 -13.25 2.92 -6.86
CA GLY A 318 -14.24 3.50 -7.78
C GLY A 318 -14.13 3.09 -9.23
N PHE A 319 -13.51 1.96 -9.54
CA PHE A 319 -13.46 1.44 -10.91
C PHE A 319 -13.63 -0.07 -10.92
N ALA A 320 -14.29 -0.60 -11.95
CA ALA A 320 -14.36 -2.02 -12.22
C ALA A 320 -13.14 -2.46 -13.05
N ALA A 321 -12.78 -3.75 -12.96
CA ALA A 321 -11.75 -4.33 -13.83
C ALA A 321 -12.10 -4.18 -15.32
N TRP A 322 -13.38 -4.39 -15.65
CA TRP A 322 -13.95 -4.10 -16.96
C TRP A 322 -15.45 -3.81 -16.85
N GLY A 323 -16.02 -3.05 -17.79
CA GLY A 323 -17.46 -2.77 -17.84
C GLY A 323 -17.85 -1.50 -17.09
N ASN A 324 -16.96 -0.51 -17.06
CA ASN A 324 -17.21 0.81 -16.49
C ASN A 324 -18.14 1.67 -17.38
N THR A 325 -18.13 1.41 -18.70
CA THR A 325 -18.95 2.12 -19.70
C THR A 325 -20.44 2.13 -19.31
N GLY A 326 -21.05 3.32 -19.36
CA GLY A 326 -22.48 3.51 -19.07
C GLY A 326 -22.85 3.58 -17.58
N LYS A 327 -21.91 3.37 -16.66
CA LYS A 327 -22.14 3.59 -15.22
C LYS A 327 -22.16 5.08 -14.89
N ASN A 328 -22.94 5.47 -13.88
CA ASN A 328 -23.08 6.85 -13.40
C ASN A 328 -22.71 7.02 -11.93
N VAL A 329 -22.04 6.03 -11.33
CA VAL A 329 -21.70 5.96 -9.89
C VAL A 329 -20.79 7.10 -9.41
N TRP A 330 -20.10 7.79 -10.32
CA TRP A 330 -19.19 8.90 -10.02
C TRP A 330 -19.88 10.26 -9.91
N ALA A 331 -21.13 10.38 -10.38
CA ALA A 331 -21.82 11.65 -10.42
C ALA A 331 -22.07 12.22 -9.00
N GLY A 332 -21.76 13.50 -8.81
CA GLY A 332 -22.04 14.23 -7.55
C GLY A 332 -21.14 13.84 -6.36
N LYS A 333 -20.10 13.03 -6.55
CA LYS A 333 -19.20 12.61 -5.46
C LYS A 333 -18.19 13.70 -5.11
N ARG A 334 -18.23 14.16 -3.85
CA ARG A 334 -17.44 15.31 -3.38
C ARG A 334 -15.93 15.08 -3.39
N SER A 335 -15.48 13.84 -3.13
CA SER A 335 -14.06 13.49 -3.08
C SER A 335 -13.42 13.40 -4.46
N LEU A 336 -14.21 13.32 -5.54
CA LEU A 336 -13.70 13.16 -6.89
C LEU A 336 -13.41 14.51 -7.56
N HIS A 337 -12.48 14.46 -8.51
CA HIS A 337 -12.25 15.56 -9.44
C HIS A 337 -13.45 15.70 -10.40
N ALA A 338 -13.81 16.94 -10.76
CA ALA A 338 -15.01 17.24 -11.55
C ALA A 338 -15.10 16.49 -12.89
N SER A 339 -13.95 16.13 -13.48
CA SER A 339 -13.88 15.33 -14.72
C SER A 339 -14.51 13.94 -14.61
N ALA A 340 -14.68 13.40 -13.39
CA ALA A 340 -15.36 12.12 -13.17
C ALA A 340 -16.86 12.17 -13.49
N ALA A 341 -17.45 13.37 -13.57
CA ALA A 341 -18.85 13.57 -13.95
C ALA A 341 -19.07 13.56 -15.48
N ALA A 342 -18.01 13.47 -16.29
CA ALA A 342 -18.14 13.43 -17.73
C ALA A 342 -18.88 12.15 -18.18
N PRO A 343 -19.82 12.23 -19.15
CA PRO A 343 -20.61 11.06 -19.59
C PRO A 343 -19.77 9.89 -20.10
N ASP A 344 -18.59 10.18 -20.65
CA ASP A 344 -17.64 9.21 -21.20
C ASP A 344 -16.62 8.70 -20.16
N PHE A 345 -16.71 9.11 -18.88
CA PHE A 345 -15.70 8.77 -17.87
C PHE A 345 -15.53 7.26 -17.69
N GLY A 346 -16.64 6.51 -17.61
CA GLY A 346 -16.58 5.05 -17.54
C GLY A 346 -15.91 4.40 -18.76
N GLN A 347 -16.20 4.91 -19.97
CA GLN A 347 -15.56 4.41 -21.19
C GLN A 347 -14.05 4.67 -21.19
N ARG A 348 -13.62 5.83 -20.70
CA ARG A 348 -12.21 6.16 -20.57
C ARG A 348 -11.51 5.31 -19.52
N LEU A 349 -12.18 4.97 -18.41
CA LEU A 349 -11.64 4.01 -17.43
C LEU A 349 -11.42 2.64 -18.07
N ASP A 350 -12.39 2.13 -18.85
CA ASP A 350 -12.22 0.88 -19.60
C ASP A 350 -11.04 0.96 -20.59
N ALA A 351 -10.84 2.09 -21.28
CA ALA A 351 -9.70 2.28 -22.19
C ALA A 351 -8.34 2.30 -21.45
N ALA A 352 -8.27 2.93 -20.28
CA ALA A 352 -7.08 2.93 -19.43
C ALA A 352 -6.78 1.51 -18.90
N MET A 353 -7.81 0.78 -18.45
CA MET A 353 -7.67 -0.62 -18.02
C MET A 353 -7.25 -1.54 -19.17
N ALA A 354 -7.77 -1.33 -20.38
CA ALA A 354 -7.38 -2.10 -21.57
C ALA A 354 -5.89 -1.95 -21.90
N SER A 355 -5.35 -0.75 -21.69
CA SER A 355 -3.94 -0.48 -21.94
C SER A 355 -3.05 -1.20 -20.93
N LEU A 356 -3.42 -1.19 -19.65
CA LEU A 356 -2.76 -2.00 -18.63
C LEU A 356 -2.85 -3.50 -18.94
N PHE A 357 -4.05 -4.02 -19.20
CA PHE A 357 -4.25 -5.46 -19.39
C PHE A 357 -3.52 -6.00 -20.62
N ARG A 358 -3.50 -5.25 -21.74
CA ARG A 358 -2.68 -5.62 -22.90
C ARG A 358 -1.20 -5.67 -22.56
N TYR A 359 -0.71 -4.69 -21.81
CA TYR A 359 0.68 -4.69 -21.34
C TYR A 359 0.97 -5.92 -20.46
N CYS A 360 0.08 -6.22 -19.49
CA CYS A 360 0.26 -7.37 -18.60
C CYS A 360 0.25 -8.70 -19.36
N VAL A 361 -0.61 -8.87 -20.36
CA VAL A 361 -0.60 -10.06 -21.23
C VAL A 361 0.67 -10.12 -22.07
N GLU A 362 1.09 -9.02 -22.68
CA GLU A 362 2.29 -8.97 -23.54
C GLU A 362 3.57 -9.29 -22.76
N LYS A 363 3.68 -8.78 -21.53
CA LYS A 363 4.89 -8.89 -20.70
C LYS A 363 4.83 -10.03 -19.67
N ASP A 364 3.78 -10.84 -19.68
CA ASP A 364 3.53 -11.90 -18.68
C ASP A 364 3.58 -11.37 -17.22
N VAL A 365 3.00 -10.18 -17.00
CA VAL A 365 3.02 -9.49 -15.70
C VAL A 365 1.73 -9.81 -14.93
N PRO A 366 1.81 -10.39 -13.72
CA PRO A 366 0.64 -10.71 -12.93
C PRO A 366 0.02 -9.47 -12.28
N ILE A 367 -1.28 -9.58 -12.00
CA ILE A 367 -2.06 -8.57 -11.30
C ILE A 367 -2.49 -9.13 -9.95
N MET A 368 -2.23 -8.40 -8.88
CA MET A 368 -2.89 -8.58 -7.60
C MET A 368 -4.08 -7.61 -7.54
N ALA A 369 -5.28 -8.13 -7.37
CA ALA A 369 -6.50 -7.34 -7.33
C ALA A 369 -7.11 -7.39 -5.93
N HIS A 370 -7.38 -6.24 -5.33
CA HIS A 370 -8.21 -6.23 -4.12
C HIS A 370 -9.66 -6.55 -4.50
N THR A 371 -10.19 -7.70 -4.07
CA THR A 371 -11.56 -8.13 -4.40
C THR A 371 -12.52 -8.13 -3.22
N ASN A 372 -12.04 -7.74 -2.03
CA ASN A 372 -12.92 -7.52 -0.90
C ASN A 372 -13.86 -6.33 -1.15
N HIS A 373 -15.10 -6.44 -0.71
CA HIS A 373 -16.06 -5.35 -0.63
C HIS A 373 -15.84 -4.47 0.62
N SER A 374 -14.61 -4.03 0.82
CA SER A 374 -14.20 -3.20 1.95
C SER A 374 -13.47 -1.95 1.49
N ASN A 375 -13.23 -1.03 2.44
CA ASN A 375 -12.29 0.08 2.28
C ASN A 375 -12.45 0.98 1.04
N GLY A 376 -13.63 1.02 0.40
CA GLY A 376 -13.99 1.99 -0.63
C GLY A 376 -14.67 3.24 -0.04
N PRO A 377 -14.50 4.44 -0.64
CA PRO A 377 -15.09 5.69 -0.14
C PRO A 377 -16.61 5.75 -0.26
N TYR A 378 -17.20 4.90 -1.11
CA TYR A 378 -18.63 4.82 -1.35
C TYR A 378 -19.10 3.36 -1.49
N PRO A 379 -20.29 2.98 -0.98
CA PRO A 379 -20.82 1.62 -1.11
C PRO A 379 -20.88 1.11 -2.56
N GLU A 380 -21.31 1.96 -3.50
CA GLU A 380 -21.36 1.61 -4.93
C GLU A 380 -19.98 1.42 -5.56
N PHE A 381 -18.91 1.97 -4.96
CA PHE A 381 -17.55 1.74 -5.44
C PHE A 381 -17.02 0.39 -4.97
N LYS A 382 -17.33 0.00 -3.72
CA LYS A 382 -17.01 -1.33 -3.19
C LYS A 382 -17.61 -2.43 -4.08
N ALA A 383 -18.81 -2.21 -4.61
CA ALA A 383 -19.47 -3.14 -5.53
C ALA A 383 -18.69 -3.35 -6.86
N LEU A 384 -17.85 -2.41 -7.29
CA LEU A 384 -17.05 -2.54 -8.51
C LEU A 384 -15.90 -3.56 -8.40
N ALA A 385 -15.62 -4.05 -7.20
CA ALA A 385 -14.69 -5.16 -6.98
C ALA A 385 -15.28 -6.53 -7.33
N GLY A 386 -16.56 -6.60 -7.72
CA GLY A 386 -17.29 -7.84 -7.97
C GLY A 386 -16.71 -8.74 -9.09
N SER A 387 -16.90 -10.04 -8.93
CA SER A 387 -16.45 -11.08 -9.86
C SER A 387 -16.97 -10.92 -11.29
N GLU A 388 -18.14 -10.32 -11.47
CA GLU A 388 -18.76 -10.10 -12.77
C GLU A 388 -17.89 -9.22 -13.68
N TYR A 389 -17.20 -8.24 -13.11
CA TYR A 389 -16.30 -7.37 -13.86
C TYR A 389 -14.99 -8.05 -14.23
N TRP A 390 -14.51 -8.94 -13.35
CA TRP A 390 -13.35 -9.79 -13.63
C TRP A 390 -13.65 -10.82 -14.69
N LYS A 391 -14.84 -11.42 -14.69
CA LYS A 391 -15.28 -12.31 -15.77
C LYS A 391 -15.19 -11.60 -17.13
N LEU A 392 -15.72 -10.38 -17.23
CA LEU A 392 -15.66 -9.60 -18.46
C LEU A 392 -14.22 -9.29 -18.89
N ALA A 393 -13.34 -8.97 -17.93
CA ALA A 393 -11.93 -8.71 -18.22
C ALA A 393 -11.22 -9.98 -18.74
N LEU A 394 -11.40 -11.11 -18.07
CA LEU A 394 -10.77 -12.38 -18.44
C LEU A 394 -11.24 -12.89 -19.81
N ASP A 395 -12.55 -12.76 -20.09
CA ASP A 395 -13.11 -13.12 -21.40
C ASP A 395 -12.55 -12.23 -22.52
N LYS A 396 -12.30 -10.94 -22.23
CA LYS A 396 -11.80 -9.97 -23.22
C LYS A 396 -10.29 -10.03 -23.45
N PHE A 397 -9.52 -10.35 -22.41
CA PHE A 397 -8.05 -10.39 -22.43
C PHE A 397 -7.56 -11.78 -22.01
N PRO A 398 -7.70 -12.78 -22.90
CA PRO A 398 -7.24 -14.13 -22.62
C PRO A 398 -5.73 -14.13 -22.32
N GLY A 399 -5.32 -14.89 -21.31
CA GLY A 399 -3.94 -14.94 -20.83
C GLY A 399 -3.66 -14.03 -19.63
N LEU A 400 -4.58 -13.13 -19.25
CA LEU A 400 -4.44 -12.36 -18.02
C LEU A 400 -4.18 -13.26 -16.81
N ARG A 401 -3.22 -12.84 -15.97
CA ARG A 401 -2.85 -13.53 -14.73
C ARG A 401 -3.28 -12.68 -13.55
N VAL A 402 -4.19 -13.20 -12.74
CA VAL A 402 -4.82 -12.42 -11.67
C VAL A 402 -4.84 -13.21 -10.38
N SER A 403 -4.33 -12.62 -9.30
CA SER A 403 -4.58 -13.06 -7.93
C SER A 403 -5.70 -12.21 -7.33
N PHE A 404 -6.79 -12.84 -6.90
CA PHE A 404 -7.92 -12.20 -6.23
C PHE A 404 -7.66 -12.12 -4.73
N GLY A 405 -7.28 -10.93 -4.27
CA GLY A 405 -6.94 -10.68 -2.87
C GLY A 405 -8.15 -10.56 -1.96
N HIS A 406 -8.06 -11.16 -0.77
CA HIS A 406 -9.15 -11.45 0.17
C HIS A 406 -10.26 -12.34 -0.39
N PHE A 407 -9.99 -12.97 -1.53
CA PHE A 407 -10.83 -13.94 -2.21
C PHE A 407 -12.34 -13.62 -2.27
N GLY A 408 -12.69 -12.33 -2.42
CA GLY A 408 -14.10 -11.91 -2.48
C GLY A 408 -14.83 -12.00 -1.14
N ASP A 409 -14.17 -11.67 -0.02
CA ASP A 409 -14.70 -11.59 1.34
C ASP A 409 -14.66 -12.90 2.13
N THR A 410 -13.51 -13.58 2.19
CA THR A 410 -13.30 -14.75 3.07
C THR A 410 -13.13 -14.42 4.56
N ASP A 411 -13.44 -13.20 4.99
CA ASP A 411 -13.37 -12.83 6.41
C ASP A 411 -14.29 -13.72 7.27
N LEU A 412 -14.01 -13.84 8.57
CA LEU A 412 -14.68 -14.69 9.56
C LEU A 412 -16.20 -14.49 9.64
N GLU A 413 -16.72 -13.39 9.09
CA GLU A 413 -18.15 -13.08 8.98
C GLU A 413 -18.81 -13.63 7.70
N ASP A 414 -18.11 -14.51 6.96
CA ASP A 414 -18.54 -14.96 5.64
C ASP A 414 -19.99 -15.48 5.65
N ARG A 415 -20.81 -14.78 4.85
CA ARG A 415 -22.23 -15.05 4.57
C ARG A 415 -22.35 -16.29 3.68
N LYS A 416 -21.83 -17.43 4.15
CA LYS A 416 -21.83 -18.74 3.48
C LYS A 416 -21.15 -18.72 2.09
N GLY A 417 -20.09 -17.94 1.92
CA GLY A 417 -19.30 -17.89 0.69
C GLY A 417 -20.00 -17.18 -0.47
N SER A 418 -21.06 -16.42 -0.21
CA SER A 418 -21.90 -15.86 -1.28
C SER A 418 -21.13 -14.99 -2.28
N ARG A 419 -20.02 -14.37 -1.86
CA ARG A 419 -19.15 -13.54 -2.71
C ARG A 419 -17.89 -14.27 -3.18
N THR A 420 -17.34 -15.16 -2.37
CA THR A 420 -16.23 -16.06 -2.74
C THR A 420 -16.60 -17.05 -3.85
N LEU A 421 -17.80 -17.64 -3.80
CA LEU A 421 -18.26 -18.66 -4.75
C LEU A 421 -18.26 -18.20 -6.22
N PRO A 422 -18.70 -16.98 -6.56
CA PRO A 422 -18.52 -16.42 -7.90
C PRO A 422 -17.04 -16.32 -8.35
N PHE A 423 -16.10 -15.95 -7.47
CA PHE A 423 -14.67 -15.91 -7.81
C PHE A 423 -14.09 -17.30 -8.05
N LEU A 424 -14.49 -18.29 -7.25
CA LEU A 424 -14.12 -19.70 -7.46
C LEU A 424 -14.48 -20.18 -8.87
N LYS A 425 -15.62 -19.73 -9.42
CA LYS A 425 -16.05 -20.09 -10.79
C LYS A 425 -15.19 -19.46 -11.89
N LEU A 426 -14.39 -18.44 -11.56
CA LEU A 426 -13.43 -17.83 -12.48
C LEU A 426 -12.08 -18.55 -12.48
N MET A 427 -11.89 -19.52 -11.58
CA MET A 427 -10.66 -20.30 -11.43
C MET A 427 -10.88 -21.70 -12.02
N THR A 428 -10.11 -22.05 -13.02
CA THR A 428 -10.26 -23.31 -13.76
C THR A 428 -8.89 -23.96 -13.94
N LYS A 429 -8.86 -25.29 -13.95
CA LYS A 429 -7.64 -26.06 -14.26
C LYS A 429 -7.48 -26.37 -15.76
N ASP A 430 -8.52 -26.06 -16.53
CA ASP A 430 -8.60 -26.46 -17.93
C ASP A 430 -7.77 -25.51 -18.79
N ALA A 431 -6.72 -26.04 -19.41
CA ALA A 431 -5.82 -25.28 -20.25
C ALA A 431 -6.59 -24.55 -21.37
N GLY A 432 -6.20 -23.31 -21.64
CA GLY A 432 -6.82 -22.48 -22.68
C GLY A 432 -8.13 -21.81 -22.28
N THR A 433 -8.64 -22.04 -21.06
CA THR A 433 -9.76 -21.26 -20.52
C THR A 433 -9.26 -19.97 -19.85
N PRO A 434 -10.07 -18.88 -19.82
CA PRO A 434 -9.67 -17.63 -19.19
C PRO A 434 -9.26 -17.75 -17.71
N GLY A 435 -9.79 -18.76 -17.01
CA GLY A 435 -9.51 -19.02 -15.61
C GLY A 435 -8.24 -19.82 -15.31
N THR A 436 -7.50 -20.28 -16.33
CA THR A 436 -6.31 -21.12 -16.11
C THR A 436 -5.15 -20.40 -15.40
N ASN A 437 -5.20 -19.07 -15.38
CA ASN A 437 -4.18 -18.19 -14.83
C ASN A 437 -4.73 -17.33 -13.67
N THR A 438 -5.86 -17.71 -13.08
CA THR A 438 -6.45 -17.00 -11.95
C THR A 438 -6.20 -17.74 -10.65
N PHE A 439 -5.89 -16.97 -9.62
CA PHE A 439 -5.51 -17.42 -8.29
C PHE A 439 -6.27 -16.59 -7.26
N ALA A 440 -6.22 -17.00 -6.01
CA ALA A 440 -6.67 -16.18 -4.89
C ALA A 440 -5.69 -16.35 -3.74
N ASP A 441 -5.46 -15.29 -2.98
CA ASP A 441 -4.86 -15.44 -1.66
C ASP A 441 -5.95 -15.96 -0.70
N SER A 442 -5.57 -16.84 0.23
CA SER A 442 -6.42 -17.10 1.38
C SER A 442 -6.32 -15.86 2.27
N GLY A 443 -7.26 -14.92 2.12
CA GLY A 443 -7.41 -13.81 3.07
C GLY A 443 -7.52 -14.36 4.50
N TYR A 444 -6.94 -13.60 5.45
CA TYR A 444 -6.77 -13.85 6.90
C TYR A 444 -7.56 -14.98 7.56
#